data_AF-A0A2S6G0H1-F1
#
_entry.id   AF-A0A2S6G0H1-F1
#
_cell.length_a   1.000
_cell.length_b   1.000
_cell.length_c   1.000
_cell.angle_alpha   90.00
_cell.angle_beta   90.00
_cell.angle_gamma   90.00
#
_symmetry.space_group_name_H-M   'P 1'
#
loop_
_entity.id
_entity.type
_entity.pdbx_description
1 polymer ?
#
loop_
_entity_poly.entity_id
_entity_poly.type
_entity_poly.pdbx_seq_one_letter_code
_entity_poly.pdbx_strand_id
1 'polypeptide(L)'
;MKDKELKVLKILYKEKLISQRRISEISFLSLGSVNTIINMLIDEGYVLRNKLSYRNIEYEITKKALEFLDNQFVTKAVILAAGMGMRLESGDNKVIPAGFVKINGKSLIEISMEKLINNGIEEIIIVTGHLNKYYEDLKEKYKEVTTIKNEKFESNGSMLSLALADRYINEDFILIESDLIYEEIAIKEIQYTQLKDCTLLSDITEHDDVVFVEAKNNNLCKISKSRHSLSSISGEMVGITKISNSLYKKMLREYEKSTNPFYHYEYALEDLAKEHNVGIIKLEDFVWADIDNAEDIKRVKEKVLPILKSRDEI
;
A
#
# COMPACT_ATOMS: atom_id res chain seq x y z
N MET A 1 -13.84 10.82 -16.02
CA MET A 1 -13.55 11.51 -14.74
C MET A 1 -12.03 11.59 -14.59
N LYS A 2 -11.46 12.71 -14.16
CA LYS A 2 -10.00 12.84 -13.90
C LYS A 2 -9.67 12.43 -12.44
N ASP A 3 -8.38 12.32 -12.09
CA ASP A 3 -7.91 11.80 -10.79
C ASP A 3 -8.51 12.52 -9.58
N LYS A 4 -8.51 13.86 -9.57
CA LYS A 4 -8.97 14.66 -8.44
C LYS A 4 -10.47 14.45 -8.18
N GLU A 5 -11.22 14.35 -9.25
CA GLU A 5 -12.67 14.14 -9.28
C GLU A 5 -13.01 12.75 -8.78
N LEU A 6 -12.28 11.72 -9.23
CA LEU A 6 -12.43 10.36 -8.70
C LEU A 6 -12.11 10.30 -7.21
N LYS A 7 -11.02 10.95 -6.78
CA LYS A 7 -10.61 11.01 -5.37
C LYS A 7 -11.73 11.58 -4.50
N VAL A 8 -12.30 12.72 -4.87
CA VAL A 8 -13.44 13.31 -4.15
C VAL A 8 -14.67 12.40 -4.18
N LEU A 9 -15.03 11.84 -5.34
CA LEU A 9 -16.18 10.94 -5.45
C LEU A 9 -16.05 9.72 -4.53
N LYS A 10 -14.86 9.12 -4.50
CA LYS A 10 -14.55 7.97 -3.65
C LYS A 10 -14.57 8.31 -2.15
N ILE A 11 -14.17 9.52 -1.74
CA ILE A 11 -14.32 10.00 -0.35
C ILE A 11 -15.80 10.11 0.02
N LEU A 12 -16.61 10.74 -0.84
CA LEU A 12 -18.05 10.89 -0.63
C LEU A 12 -18.78 9.55 -0.57
N TYR A 13 -18.27 8.53 -1.26
CA TYR A 13 -18.80 7.17 -1.19
C TYR A 13 -18.64 6.53 0.19
N LYS A 14 -17.50 6.76 0.85
CA LYS A 14 -17.26 6.21 2.19
C LYS A 14 -17.94 7.02 3.29
N GLU A 15 -17.96 8.34 3.17
CA GLU A 15 -18.48 9.23 4.20
C GLU A 15 -19.49 10.22 3.62
N LYS A 16 -20.78 9.91 3.77
CA LYS A 16 -21.87 10.75 3.23
C LYS A 16 -22.07 12.06 3.99
N LEU A 17 -21.74 12.08 5.29
CA LEU A 17 -21.89 13.22 6.20
C LEU A 17 -20.55 13.90 6.47
N ILE A 18 -19.94 14.44 5.41
CA ILE A 18 -18.60 15.03 5.48
C ILE A 18 -18.61 16.50 5.04
N SER A 19 -17.84 17.35 5.73
CA SER A 19 -17.69 18.75 5.34
C SER A 19 -16.72 18.90 4.16
N GLN A 20 -16.89 19.93 3.32
CA GLN A 20 -15.93 20.20 2.24
C GLN A 20 -14.50 20.46 2.75
N ARG A 21 -14.38 21.01 3.97
CA ARG A 21 -13.08 21.18 4.64
C ARG A 21 -12.44 19.83 4.97
N ARG A 22 -13.22 18.89 5.47
CA ARG A 22 -12.71 17.54 5.75
C ARG A 22 -12.34 16.80 4.46
N ILE A 23 -13.13 16.94 3.40
CA ILE A 23 -12.75 16.41 2.07
C ILE A 23 -11.44 17.03 1.59
N SER A 24 -11.25 18.35 1.78
CA SER A 24 -10.01 19.06 1.43
C SER A 24 -8.79 18.52 2.17
N GLU A 25 -8.92 18.23 3.46
CA GLU A 25 -7.87 17.60 4.27
C GLU A 25 -7.54 16.18 3.76
N ILE A 26 -8.55 15.33 3.57
CA ILE A 26 -8.35 13.93 3.13
C ILE A 26 -7.80 13.85 1.69
N SER A 27 -8.26 14.74 0.82
CA SER A 27 -7.88 14.73 -0.60
C SER A 27 -6.59 15.50 -0.89
N PHE A 28 -6.09 16.29 0.06
CA PHE A 28 -4.99 17.25 -0.13
C PHE A 28 -5.26 18.26 -1.25
N LEU A 29 -6.54 18.55 -1.51
CA LEU A 29 -6.99 19.54 -2.49
C LEU A 29 -7.39 20.82 -1.78
N SER A 30 -7.25 21.97 -2.45
CA SER A 30 -7.77 23.23 -1.89
C SER A 30 -9.29 23.18 -1.74
N LEU A 31 -9.82 23.87 -0.71
CA LEU A 31 -11.27 24.02 -0.50
C LEU A 31 -12.02 24.47 -1.76
N GLY A 32 -11.45 25.40 -2.53
CA GLY A 32 -12.03 25.86 -3.80
C GLY A 32 -12.10 24.74 -4.84
N SER A 33 -11.03 23.93 -4.97
CA SER A 33 -11.02 22.77 -5.87
C SER A 33 -12.08 21.74 -5.48
N VAL A 34 -12.18 21.43 -4.18
CA VAL A 34 -13.19 20.52 -3.65
C VAL A 34 -14.60 21.01 -3.97
N ASN A 35 -14.89 22.30 -3.73
CA ASN A 35 -16.21 22.86 -4.05
C ASN A 35 -16.53 22.75 -5.54
N THR A 36 -15.60 23.10 -6.42
CA THR A 36 -15.76 22.98 -7.88
C THR A 36 -16.03 21.53 -8.29
N ILE A 37 -15.23 20.59 -7.79
CA ILE A 37 -15.37 19.16 -8.09
C ILE A 37 -16.72 18.64 -7.62
N ILE A 38 -17.15 18.97 -6.40
CA ILE A 38 -18.45 18.52 -5.88
C ILE A 38 -19.58 19.04 -6.76
N ASN A 39 -19.57 20.31 -7.15
CA ASN A 39 -20.62 20.86 -8.03
C ASN A 39 -20.60 20.16 -9.39
N MET A 40 -19.42 19.91 -9.97
CA MET A 40 -19.30 19.12 -11.20
C MET A 40 -19.85 17.69 -11.05
N LEU A 41 -19.54 17.00 -9.94
CA LEU A 41 -20.07 15.65 -9.67
C LEU A 41 -21.59 15.64 -9.51
N ILE A 42 -22.17 16.73 -8.99
CA ILE A 42 -23.63 16.92 -8.91
C ILE A 42 -24.21 17.16 -10.30
N ASP A 43 -23.63 18.07 -11.07
CA ASP A 43 -24.10 18.43 -12.41
C ASP A 43 -24.03 17.24 -13.38
N GLU A 44 -22.99 16.41 -13.26
CA GLU A 44 -22.84 15.17 -14.01
C GLU A 44 -23.68 14.01 -13.46
N GLY A 45 -24.42 14.21 -12.36
CA GLY A 45 -25.32 13.22 -11.79
C GLY A 45 -24.63 12.03 -11.11
N TYR A 46 -23.39 12.21 -10.64
CA TYR A 46 -22.69 11.22 -9.81
C TYR A 46 -23.11 11.33 -8.33
N VAL A 47 -23.38 12.55 -7.85
CA VAL A 47 -23.68 12.83 -6.44
C VAL A 47 -24.97 13.65 -6.33
N LEU A 48 -25.80 13.36 -5.34
CA LEU A 48 -26.90 14.23 -4.94
C LEU A 48 -26.53 14.96 -3.65
N ARG A 49 -26.92 16.24 -3.54
CA ARG A 49 -26.67 17.07 -2.36
C ARG A 49 -27.97 17.29 -1.59
N ASN A 50 -28.07 16.69 -0.42
CA ASN A 50 -29.22 16.82 0.48
C ASN A 50 -28.88 17.81 1.60
N LYS A 51 -29.62 18.92 1.70
CA LYS A 51 -29.48 19.87 2.83
C LYS A 51 -30.33 19.40 4.00
N LEU A 52 -29.71 18.76 4.99
CA LEU A 52 -30.37 18.32 6.22
C LEU A 52 -30.61 19.51 7.18
N SER A 53 -29.70 20.48 7.19
CA SER A 53 -29.86 21.75 7.90
C SER A 53 -28.97 22.85 7.28
N TYR A 54 -28.98 24.06 7.84
CA TYR A 54 -28.07 25.13 7.40
C TYR A 54 -26.58 24.74 7.51
N ARG A 55 -26.22 23.85 8.44
CA ARG A 55 -24.83 23.41 8.68
C ARG A 55 -24.54 21.97 8.26
N ASN A 56 -25.56 21.16 8.01
CA ASN A 56 -25.40 19.75 7.69
C ASN A 56 -25.84 19.48 6.25
N ILE A 57 -24.85 19.13 5.43
CA ILE A 57 -25.03 18.66 4.06
C ILE A 57 -24.71 17.18 4.05
N GLU A 58 -25.60 16.40 3.46
CA GLU A 58 -25.37 15.00 3.12
C GLU A 58 -25.13 14.88 1.62
N TYR A 59 -24.14 14.07 1.26
CA TYR A 59 -23.86 13.70 -0.12
C TYR A 59 -24.29 12.25 -0.34
N GLU A 60 -25.25 12.06 -1.23
CA GLU A 60 -25.75 10.73 -1.60
C GLU A 60 -25.11 10.30 -2.93
N ILE A 61 -24.51 9.12 -2.95
CA ILE A 61 -23.93 8.53 -4.16
C ILE A 61 -25.04 7.91 -4.99
N THR A 62 -25.13 8.32 -6.25
CA THR A 62 -26.11 7.80 -7.20
C THR A 62 -25.75 6.39 -7.67
N LYS A 63 -26.73 5.67 -8.24
CA LYS A 63 -26.47 4.38 -8.91
C LYS A 63 -25.40 4.48 -10.00
N LYS A 64 -25.42 5.56 -10.79
CA LYS A 64 -24.40 5.85 -11.82
C LYS A 64 -22.99 5.91 -11.21
N ALA A 65 -22.86 6.55 -10.05
CA ALA A 65 -21.58 6.61 -9.36
C ALA A 65 -21.17 5.27 -8.77
N LEU A 66 -22.09 4.48 -8.21
CA LEU A 66 -21.79 3.13 -7.72
C LEU A 66 -21.25 2.23 -8.84
N GLU A 67 -21.93 2.17 -9.97
CA GLU A 67 -21.49 1.39 -11.15
C GLU A 67 -20.12 1.85 -11.67
N PHE A 68 -19.83 3.15 -11.58
CA PHE A 68 -18.53 3.71 -11.93
C PHE A 68 -17.45 3.35 -10.91
N LEU A 69 -17.76 3.38 -9.61
CA LEU A 69 -16.83 3.16 -8.51
C LEU A 69 -16.48 1.68 -8.27
N ASP A 70 -17.42 0.76 -8.53
CA ASP A 70 -17.19 -0.69 -8.40
C ASP A 70 -15.97 -1.16 -9.20
N ASN A 71 -15.67 -0.47 -10.31
CA ASN A 71 -14.53 -0.78 -11.17
C ASN A 71 -13.24 -0.05 -10.78
N GLN A 72 -13.21 0.68 -9.66
CA GLN A 72 -12.14 1.61 -9.31
C GLN A 72 -11.52 1.36 -7.94
N PHE A 73 -12.20 0.62 -7.05
CA PHE A 73 -11.67 0.22 -5.76
C PHE A 73 -11.08 -1.17 -5.83
N VAL A 74 -9.94 -1.34 -5.18
CA VAL A 74 -9.36 -2.65 -4.94
C VAL A 74 -9.94 -3.16 -3.61
N THR A 75 -10.43 -4.38 -3.59
CA THR A 75 -10.97 -5.05 -2.38
C THR A 75 -9.98 -6.05 -1.79
N LYS A 76 -8.86 -6.30 -2.48
CA LYS A 76 -7.88 -7.34 -2.15
C LYS A 76 -6.51 -6.78 -1.81
N ALA A 77 -5.89 -7.31 -0.77
CA ALA A 77 -4.49 -7.06 -0.48
C ALA A 77 -3.70 -8.36 -0.36
N VAL A 78 -2.42 -8.30 -0.73
CA VAL A 78 -1.45 -9.38 -0.54
C VAL A 78 -0.32 -8.83 0.32
N ILE A 79 -0.05 -9.47 1.45
CA ILE A 79 1.05 -9.12 2.34
C ILE A 79 2.15 -10.18 2.20
N LEU A 80 3.36 -9.76 1.82
CA LEU A 80 4.53 -10.63 1.79
C LEU A 80 5.19 -10.66 3.16
N ALA A 81 5.15 -11.81 3.79
CA ALA A 81 5.55 -12.05 5.17
C ALA A 81 6.41 -13.33 5.30
N ALA A 82 7.15 -13.67 4.24
CA ALA A 82 7.95 -14.89 4.15
C ALA A 82 9.42 -14.71 4.59
N GLY A 83 9.75 -13.60 5.25
CA GLY A 83 11.11 -13.33 5.74
C GLY A 83 11.56 -14.29 6.86
N MET A 84 12.86 -14.24 7.17
CA MET A 84 13.51 -15.11 8.17
C MET A 84 13.18 -14.74 9.63
N GLY A 85 12.46 -13.66 9.85
CA GLY A 85 12.26 -13.09 11.18
C GLY A 85 13.52 -12.45 11.75
N MET A 86 13.36 -11.82 12.91
CA MET A 86 14.40 -11.01 13.53
C MET A 86 14.52 -11.29 15.03
N ARG A 87 15.69 -10.94 15.56
CA ARG A 87 15.93 -10.84 17.01
C ARG A 87 15.71 -9.38 17.42
N LEU A 88 14.97 -9.17 18.50
CA LEU A 88 14.65 -7.83 19.00
C LEU A 88 15.86 -7.17 19.65
N GLU A 89 16.65 -7.93 20.43
CA GLU A 89 17.85 -7.44 21.10
C GLU A 89 19.04 -8.41 20.96
N SER A 90 20.25 -7.86 21.08
CA SER A 90 21.49 -8.63 21.12
C SER A 90 21.52 -9.55 22.35
N GLY A 91 21.28 -10.85 22.14
CA GLY A 91 21.26 -11.87 23.20
C GLY A 91 19.90 -12.53 23.40
N ASP A 92 18.86 -12.09 22.70
CA ASP A 92 17.56 -12.76 22.73
C ASP A 92 17.62 -14.15 22.07
N ASN A 93 17.09 -15.14 22.78
CA ASN A 93 16.89 -16.49 22.25
C ASN A 93 15.59 -16.62 21.44
N LYS A 94 14.73 -15.60 21.46
CA LYS A 94 13.43 -15.61 20.79
C LYS A 94 13.51 -14.88 19.45
N VAL A 95 13.18 -15.59 18.38
CA VAL A 95 12.98 -15.00 17.05
C VAL A 95 11.48 -14.74 16.87
N ILE A 96 11.15 -13.58 16.32
CA ILE A 96 9.78 -13.24 15.90
C ILE A 96 9.79 -12.82 14.43
N PRO A 97 8.69 -12.97 13.69
CA PRO A 97 8.59 -12.32 12.38
C PRO A 97 8.68 -10.79 12.53
N ALA A 98 9.30 -10.10 11.56
CA ALA A 98 9.43 -8.65 11.56
C ALA A 98 8.06 -7.94 11.68
N GLY A 99 7.05 -8.40 10.93
CA GLY A 99 5.68 -7.89 11.04
C GLY A 99 5.01 -8.06 12.41
N PHE A 100 5.58 -8.85 13.32
CA PHE A 100 5.11 -9.03 14.69
C PHE A 100 5.84 -8.15 15.72
N VAL A 101 6.74 -7.27 15.29
CA VAL A 101 7.28 -6.20 16.15
C VAL A 101 6.13 -5.35 16.66
N LYS A 102 6.10 -5.09 17.96
CA LYS A 102 5.01 -4.36 18.61
C LYS A 102 5.32 -2.88 18.77
N ILE A 103 4.38 -2.06 18.32
CA ILE A 103 4.34 -0.61 18.50
C ILE A 103 3.09 -0.28 19.33
N ASN A 104 3.27 0.36 20.49
CA ASN A 104 2.19 0.67 21.45
C ASN A 104 1.26 -0.55 21.77
N GLY A 105 1.79 -1.78 21.71
CA GLY A 105 1.04 -3.00 22.02
C GLY A 105 0.38 -3.71 20.82
N LYS A 106 0.32 -3.11 19.64
CA LYS A 106 -0.14 -3.74 18.39
C LYS A 106 1.04 -4.13 17.49
N SER A 107 0.93 -5.23 16.75
CA SER A 107 1.96 -5.60 15.77
C SER A 107 1.90 -4.74 14.51
N LEU A 108 3.02 -4.61 13.79
CA LEU A 108 3.09 -3.88 12.51
C LEU A 108 2.04 -4.39 11.52
N ILE A 109 1.93 -5.71 11.38
CA ILE A 109 0.96 -6.29 10.46
C ILE A 109 -0.49 -6.01 10.89
N GLU A 110 -0.81 -6.03 12.19
CA GLU A 110 -2.15 -5.64 12.66
C GLU A 110 -2.46 -4.18 12.34
N ILE A 111 -1.49 -3.27 12.52
CA ILE A 111 -1.63 -1.86 12.17
C ILE A 111 -1.88 -1.73 10.65
N SER A 112 -1.10 -2.43 9.83
CA SER A 112 -1.25 -2.43 8.36
C SER A 112 -2.62 -2.98 7.94
N MET A 113 -3.06 -4.12 8.49
CA MET A 113 -4.36 -4.73 8.21
C MET A 113 -5.52 -3.81 8.61
N GLU A 114 -5.45 -3.14 9.76
CA GLU A 114 -6.48 -2.18 10.17
C GLU A 114 -6.56 -1.01 9.18
N LYS A 115 -5.42 -0.47 8.72
CA LYS A 115 -5.40 0.58 7.69
C LYS A 115 -5.98 0.10 6.37
N LEU A 116 -5.70 -1.14 5.96
CA LEU A 116 -6.28 -1.76 4.76
C LEU A 116 -7.81 -1.90 4.88
N ILE A 117 -8.29 -2.50 5.96
CA ILE A 117 -9.73 -2.75 6.20
C ILE A 117 -10.48 -1.43 6.28
N ASN A 118 -9.96 -0.43 7.02
CA ASN A 118 -10.55 0.92 7.07
C ASN A 118 -10.59 1.59 5.69
N ASN A 119 -9.72 1.17 4.78
CA ASN A 119 -9.69 1.65 3.41
C ASN A 119 -10.43 0.76 2.38
N GLY A 120 -11.25 -0.17 2.85
CA GLY A 120 -12.18 -0.94 2.03
C GLY A 120 -11.58 -2.21 1.43
N ILE A 121 -10.48 -2.70 1.99
CA ILE A 121 -9.99 -4.05 1.71
C ILE A 121 -10.85 -5.06 2.48
N GLU A 122 -11.34 -6.04 1.76
CA GLU A 122 -12.26 -7.08 2.24
C GLU A 122 -11.57 -8.45 2.36
N GLU A 123 -10.52 -8.68 1.57
CA GLU A 123 -9.73 -9.92 1.59
C GLU A 123 -8.22 -9.60 1.68
N ILE A 124 -7.54 -10.20 2.66
CA ILE A 124 -6.10 -10.03 2.90
C ILE A 124 -5.43 -11.40 2.82
N ILE A 125 -4.61 -11.60 1.80
CA ILE A 125 -3.82 -12.82 1.61
C ILE A 125 -2.42 -12.57 2.17
N ILE A 126 -2.04 -13.29 3.21
CA ILE A 126 -0.71 -13.19 3.82
C ILE A 126 0.12 -14.38 3.36
N VAL A 127 1.17 -14.12 2.59
CA VAL A 127 2.13 -15.17 2.22
C VAL A 127 3.24 -15.22 3.26
N THR A 128 3.21 -16.28 4.05
CA THR A 128 4.08 -16.54 5.20
C THR A 128 5.25 -17.44 4.83
N GLY A 129 6.24 -17.53 5.71
CA GLY A 129 7.40 -18.41 5.54
C GLY A 129 7.86 -18.91 6.91
N HIS A 130 8.96 -18.35 7.40
CA HIS A 130 9.43 -18.62 8.75
C HIS A 130 8.37 -18.24 9.79
N LEU A 131 8.27 -19.02 10.88
CA LEU A 131 7.36 -18.75 12.01
C LEU A 131 5.88 -18.52 11.62
N ASN A 132 5.40 -19.18 10.55
CA ASN A 132 4.06 -19.00 10.00
C ASN A 132 2.91 -19.09 11.03
N LYS A 133 3.09 -19.83 12.12
CA LYS A 133 2.10 -19.96 13.21
C LYS A 133 1.62 -18.61 13.76
N TYR A 134 2.51 -17.62 13.85
CA TYR A 134 2.14 -16.28 14.30
C TYR A 134 1.03 -15.67 13.42
N TYR A 135 1.11 -15.88 12.09
CA TYR A 135 0.13 -15.37 11.14
C TYR A 135 -1.14 -16.22 11.08
N GLU A 136 -1.06 -17.53 11.39
CA GLU A 136 -2.26 -18.38 11.50
C GLU A 136 -3.18 -17.87 12.62
N ASP A 137 -2.61 -17.45 13.76
CA ASP A 137 -3.37 -16.90 14.89
C ASP A 137 -4.14 -15.63 14.51
N LEU A 138 -3.70 -14.89 13.47
CA LEU A 138 -4.43 -13.71 12.97
C LEU A 138 -5.78 -14.08 12.35
N LYS A 139 -5.92 -15.29 11.78
CA LYS A 139 -7.21 -15.74 11.18
C LYS A 139 -8.32 -15.86 12.21
N GLU A 140 -7.97 -16.14 13.48
CA GLU A 140 -8.94 -16.22 14.56
C GLU A 140 -9.49 -14.83 14.92
N LYS A 141 -8.72 -13.77 14.66
CA LYS A 141 -9.05 -12.39 14.99
C LYS A 141 -9.63 -11.60 13.80
N TYR A 142 -9.19 -11.90 12.59
CA TYR A 142 -9.57 -11.19 11.36
C TYR A 142 -10.13 -12.18 10.33
N LYS A 143 -11.42 -12.05 10.04
CA LYS A 143 -12.14 -12.92 9.07
C LYS A 143 -11.70 -12.68 7.62
N GLU A 144 -11.11 -11.51 7.36
CA GLU A 144 -10.59 -11.07 6.07
C GLU A 144 -9.30 -11.83 5.70
N VAL A 145 -8.65 -12.49 6.66
CA VAL A 145 -7.29 -13.04 6.50
C VAL A 145 -7.30 -14.48 6.00
N THR A 146 -6.55 -14.71 4.92
CA THR A 146 -6.11 -16.04 4.48
C THR A 146 -4.58 -16.08 4.51
N THR A 147 -4.00 -17.19 4.96
CA THR A 147 -2.54 -17.38 4.92
C THR A 147 -2.16 -18.47 3.92
N ILE A 148 -0.99 -18.30 3.32
CA ILE A 148 -0.36 -19.28 2.44
C ILE A 148 1.09 -19.41 2.90
N LYS A 149 1.60 -20.63 3.04
CA LYS A 149 3.00 -20.84 3.46
C LYS A 149 3.89 -21.09 2.25
N ASN A 150 4.91 -20.27 2.09
CA ASN A 150 6.05 -20.53 1.22
C ASN A 150 7.01 -21.49 1.94
N GLU A 151 6.97 -22.77 1.60
CA GLU A 151 7.88 -23.78 2.18
C GLU A 151 9.34 -23.59 1.78
N LYS A 152 9.62 -22.80 0.74
CA LYS A 152 10.98 -22.59 0.22
C LYS A 152 11.63 -21.29 0.70
N PHE A 153 10.99 -20.56 1.62
CA PHE A 153 11.28 -19.16 1.98
C PHE A 153 12.77 -18.80 2.15
N GLU A 154 13.62 -19.72 2.61
CA GLU A 154 15.08 -19.50 2.78
C GLU A 154 15.88 -19.42 1.46
N SER A 155 15.30 -19.88 0.35
CA SER A 155 16.00 -20.17 -0.91
C SER A 155 15.36 -19.51 -2.13
N ASN A 156 14.45 -18.55 -1.93
CA ASN A 156 13.80 -17.84 -3.02
C ASN A 156 13.56 -16.35 -2.73
N GLY A 157 13.37 -15.58 -3.80
CA GLY A 157 12.98 -14.17 -3.73
C GLY A 157 11.49 -13.97 -3.54
N SER A 158 11.11 -12.72 -3.25
CA SER A 158 9.74 -12.30 -2.93
C SER A 158 8.72 -12.64 -4.03
N MET A 159 9.14 -12.78 -5.30
CA MET A 159 8.25 -13.13 -6.40
C MET A 159 7.68 -14.55 -6.28
N LEU A 160 8.42 -15.53 -5.74
CA LEU A 160 7.86 -16.87 -5.52
C LEU A 160 6.76 -16.84 -4.46
N SER A 161 6.97 -16.10 -3.37
CA SER A 161 5.91 -15.88 -2.36
C SER A 161 4.65 -15.32 -3.02
N LEU A 162 4.80 -14.28 -3.83
CA LEU A 162 3.67 -13.69 -4.55
C LEU A 162 3.02 -14.67 -5.56
N ALA A 163 3.80 -15.54 -6.21
CA ALA A 163 3.28 -16.54 -7.15
C ALA A 163 2.46 -17.64 -6.45
N LEU A 164 2.79 -18.01 -5.21
CA LEU A 164 2.02 -18.99 -4.44
C LEU A 164 0.59 -18.52 -4.11
N ALA A 165 0.35 -17.21 -4.17
CA ALA A 165 -0.97 -16.61 -3.98
C ALA A 165 -1.86 -16.64 -5.23
N ASP A 166 -1.38 -17.10 -6.39
CA ASP A 166 -2.09 -16.97 -7.67
C ASP A 166 -3.52 -17.51 -7.65
N ARG A 167 -3.75 -18.66 -6.99
CA ARG A 167 -5.08 -19.27 -6.91
C ARG A 167 -6.12 -18.43 -6.13
N TYR A 168 -5.66 -17.43 -5.39
CA TYR A 168 -6.48 -16.52 -4.60
C TYR A 168 -6.59 -15.12 -5.23
N ILE A 169 -5.85 -14.83 -6.30
CA ILE A 169 -5.79 -13.51 -6.92
C ILE A 169 -6.50 -13.55 -8.28
N ASN A 170 -7.71 -12.99 -8.32
CA ASN A 170 -8.59 -12.93 -9.47
C ASN A 170 -8.96 -11.49 -9.89
N GLU A 171 -8.47 -10.50 -9.17
CA GLU A 171 -8.73 -9.08 -9.37
C GLU A 171 -7.45 -8.25 -9.16
N ASP A 172 -7.57 -6.94 -9.27
CA ASP A 172 -6.51 -5.99 -8.92
C ASP A 172 -6.30 -6.00 -7.40
N PHE A 173 -5.06 -5.82 -6.93
CA PHE A 173 -4.75 -5.92 -5.50
C PHE A 173 -3.69 -4.91 -5.07
N ILE A 174 -3.61 -4.65 -3.75
CA ILE A 174 -2.50 -3.92 -3.13
C ILE A 174 -1.50 -4.94 -2.58
N LEU A 175 -0.26 -4.90 -3.05
CA LEU A 175 0.88 -5.63 -2.51
C LEU A 175 1.59 -4.81 -1.43
N ILE A 176 1.86 -5.41 -0.27
CA ILE A 176 2.50 -4.77 0.88
C ILE A 176 3.56 -5.69 1.51
N GLU A 177 4.67 -5.11 1.97
CA GLU A 177 5.68 -5.80 2.79
C GLU A 177 5.29 -5.80 4.27
N SER A 178 5.55 -6.90 4.98
CA SER A 178 4.98 -7.11 6.33
C SER A 178 5.65 -6.32 7.47
N ASP A 179 6.82 -5.76 7.21
CA ASP A 179 7.73 -5.08 8.15
C ASP A 179 7.55 -3.56 8.19
N LEU A 180 6.51 -3.04 7.54
CA LEU A 180 6.29 -1.61 7.40
C LEU A 180 5.48 -1.00 8.56
N ILE A 181 5.89 0.20 8.97
CA ILE A 181 5.06 1.18 9.68
C ILE A 181 4.98 2.45 8.85
N TYR A 182 3.78 2.98 8.64
CA TYR A 182 3.57 4.07 7.68
C TYR A 182 2.29 4.87 7.97
N GLU A 183 2.17 6.08 7.45
CA GLU A 183 0.94 6.88 7.52
C GLU A 183 -0.19 6.32 6.64
N GLU A 184 -1.44 6.38 7.12
CA GLU A 184 -2.63 5.86 6.42
C GLU A 184 -2.81 6.47 5.02
N ILE A 185 -2.25 7.66 4.79
CA ILE A 185 -2.25 8.31 3.48
C ILE A 185 -1.66 7.43 2.37
N ALA A 186 -0.73 6.51 2.69
CA ALA A 186 -0.21 5.55 1.73
C ALA A 186 -1.31 4.71 1.09
N ILE A 187 -2.15 4.09 1.92
CA ILE A 187 -3.25 3.24 1.44
C ILE A 187 -4.30 4.10 0.75
N LYS A 188 -4.58 5.30 1.28
CA LYS A 188 -5.52 6.23 0.63
C LYS A 188 -5.05 6.58 -0.79
N GLU A 189 -3.84 7.08 -0.98
CA GLU A 189 -3.37 7.47 -2.32
C GLU A 189 -3.41 6.30 -3.32
N ILE A 190 -2.93 5.12 -2.91
CA ILE A 190 -2.95 3.94 -3.77
C ILE A 190 -4.39 3.47 -4.07
N GLN A 191 -5.29 3.54 -3.09
CA GLN A 191 -6.68 3.09 -3.26
C GLN A 191 -7.49 4.05 -4.12
N TYR A 192 -7.21 5.35 -4.03
CA TYR A 192 -8.00 6.41 -4.66
C TYR A 192 -7.49 6.85 -6.05
N THR A 193 -6.24 6.52 -6.43
CA THR A 193 -5.66 6.82 -7.75
C THR A 193 -6.38 6.12 -8.92
N GLN A 194 -6.34 6.72 -10.12
CA GLN A 194 -6.76 6.07 -11.38
C GLN A 194 -5.69 5.17 -11.98
N LEU A 195 -4.45 5.26 -11.50
CA LEU A 195 -3.39 4.35 -11.94
C LEU A 195 -3.81 2.91 -11.60
N LYS A 196 -3.76 2.05 -12.62
CA LYS A 196 -4.04 0.62 -12.48
C LYS A 196 -2.87 -0.11 -11.85
N ASP A 197 -1.67 0.30 -12.24
CA ASP A 197 -0.40 -0.24 -11.78
C ASP A 197 0.45 0.92 -11.31
N CYS A 198 0.82 0.93 -10.03
CA CYS A 198 1.70 1.95 -9.48
C CYS A 198 2.35 1.56 -8.16
N THR A 199 3.55 2.07 -7.92
CA THR A 199 4.24 1.95 -6.61
C THR A 199 4.32 3.29 -5.91
N LEU A 200 4.28 3.27 -4.57
CA LEU A 200 4.54 4.46 -3.76
C LEU A 200 6.03 4.71 -3.64
N LEU A 201 6.39 5.99 -3.71
CA LEU A 201 7.71 6.50 -3.37
C LEU A 201 7.62 7.48 -2.21
N SER A 202 8.66 7.53 -1.39
CA SER A 202 8.87 8.60 -0.41
C SER A 202 10.01 9.52 -0.82
N ASP A 203 10.22 10.58 -0.04
CA ASP A 203 11.51 11.23 0.03
C ASP A 203 12.59 10.24 0.49
N ILE A 204 13.84 10.50 0.06
CA ILE A 204 14.97 9.65 0.40
C ILE A 204 15.26 9.79 1.89
N THR A 205 15.20 8.68 2.59
CA THR A 205 15.60 8.59 3.98
C THR A 205 17.10 8.30 4.09
N GLU A 206 17.73 8.75 5.17
CA GLU A 206 19.16 8.52 5.45
C GLU A 206 19.34 7.29 6.35
N HIS A 207 19.11 6.10 5.80
CA HIS A 207 19.45 4.84 6.47
C HIS A 207 19.96 3.79 5.49
N ASP A 208 20.45 2.68 6.02
CA ASP A 208 20.97 1.58 5.23
C ASP A 208 19.82 0.80 4.55
N ASP A 209 20.15 0.09 3.47
CA ASP A 209 19.24 -0.76 2.68
C ASP A 209 18.12 -0.11 1.84
N VAL A 210 18.14 1.22 1.71
CA VAL A 210 17.23 2.00 0.85
C VAL A 210 17.17 1.48 -0.59
N VAL A 211 15.95 1.29 -1.09
CA VAL A 211 15.66 0.92 -2.49
C VAL A 211 15.33 2.18 -3.29
N PHE A 212 16.27 2.65 -4.12
CA PHE A 212 16.08 3.84 -4.96
C PHE A 212 15.35 3.51 -6.25
N VAL A 213 14.53 4.47 -6.70
CA VAL A 213 13.78 4.38 -7.96
C VAL A 213 14.18 5.48 -8.93
N GLU A 214 14.49 5.10 -10.16
CA GLU A 214 14.51 5.99 -11.32
C GLU A 214 13.16 5.91 -12.05
N ALA A 215 12.52 7.05 -12.26
CA ALA A 215 11.31 7.17 -13.07
C ALA A 215 11.44 8.27 -14.13
N LYS A 216 10.81 8.05 -15.30
CA LYS A 216 10.73 9.02 -16.40
C LYS A 216 9.27 9.18 -16.81
N ASN A 217 8.81 10.42 -16.95
CA ASN A 217 7.40 10.74 -17.27
C ASN A 217 6.39 10.05 -16.32
N ASN A 218 6.70 10.02 -15.02
CA ASN A 218 5.92 9.32 -13.97
C ASN A 218 5.77 7.80 -14.15
N ASN A 219 6.61 7.18 -14.98
CA ASN A 219 6.68 5.72 -15.14
C ASN A 219 7.99 5.18 -14.55
N LEU A 220 7.90 4.05 -13.84
CA LEU A 220 9.04 3.29 -13.34
C LEU A 220 10.00 2.97 -14.49
N CYS A 221 11.31 3.10 -14.25
CA CYS A 221 12.33 2.73 -15.24
C CYS A 221 13.36 1.76 -14.65
N LYS A 222 13.79 2.00 -13.41
CA LYS A 222 14.81 1.18 -12.75
C LYS A 222 14.67 1.23 -11.23
N ILE A 223 14.97 0.12 -10.58
CA ILE A 223 14.99 -0.05 -9.14
C ILE A 223 16.40 -0.49 -8.74
N SER A 224 16.99 0.14 -7.72
CA SER A 224 18.31 -0.27 -7.23
C SER A 224 18.60 0.16 -5.82
N LYS A 225 19.30 -0.69 -5.06
CA LYS A 225 19.94 -0.32 -3.79
C LYS A 225 21.22 0.50 -3.98
N SER A 226 21.74 0.62 -5.20
CA SER A 226 22.95 1.37 -5.51
C SER A 226 22.64 2.65 -6.30
N ARG A 227 22.85 3.82 -5.65
CA ARG A 227 22.71 5.15 -6.27
C ARG A 227 23.55 5.30 -7.55
N HIS A 228 24.73 4.68 -7.61
CA HIS A 228 25.62 4.76 -8.77
C HIS A 228 25.08 4.07 -10.02
N SER A 229 24.10 3.19 -9.86
CA SER A 229 23.50 2.48 -10.98
C SER A 229 22.35 3.26 -11.65
N LEU A 230 21.94 4.40 -11.09
CA LEU A 230 20.80 5.20 -11.52
C LEU A 230 21.28 6.50 -12.18
N SER A 231 20.58 6.93 -13.23
CA SER A 231 20.84 8.20 -13.91
C SER A 231 20.14 9.38 -13.24
N SER A 232 19.06 9.11 -12.52
CA SER A 232 18.35 10.05 -11.65
C SER A 232 17.61 9.29 -10.56
N ILE A 233 17.36 9.94 -9.42
CA ILE A 233 16.62 9.35 -8.30
C ILE A 233 15.33 10.12 -8.11
N SER A 234 14.20 9.44 -8.31
CA SER A 234 12.85 10.01 -8.14
C SER A 234 12.35 9.89 -6.71
N GLY A 235 12.83 8.89 -5.98
CA GLY A 235 12.50 8.65 -4.57
C GLY A 235 12.97 7.29 -4.11
N GLU A 236 12.54 6.96 -2.90
CA GLU A 236 12.73 5.66 -2.27
C GLU A 236 11.45 4.84 -2.36
N MET A 237 11.55 3.55 -2.70
CA MET A 237 10.41 2.65 -2.81
C MET A 237 9.93 2.25 -1.40
N VAL A 238 8.63 2.40 -1.16
CA VAL A 238 8.01 2.20 0.17
C VAL A 238 7.66 0.74 0.46
N GLY A 239 7.59 -0.13 -0.56
CA GLY A 239 7.11 -1.51 -0.40
C GLY A 239 5.58 -1.64 -0.44
N ILE A 240 4.87 -0.63 -0.95
CA ILE A 240 3.41 -0.64 -1.17
C ILE A 240 3.13 -0.37 -2.65
N THR A 241 2.53 -1.34 -3.34
CA THR A 241 2.29 -1.32 -4.79
C THR A 241 0.86 -1.73 -5.12
N LYS A 242 0.17 -0.99 -5.98
CA LYS A 242 -1.10 -1.42 -6.59
C LYS A 242 -0.78 -2.15 -7.89
N ILE A 243 -1.28 -3.37 -8.02
CA ILE A 243 -1.00 -4.26 -9.14
C ILE A 243 -2.33 -4.71 -9.75
N SER A 244 -2.53 -4.40 -11.02
CA SER A 244 -3.66 -4.93 -11.77
C SER A 244 -3.50 -6.42 -12.04
N ASN A 245 -4.61 -7.14 -12.17
CA ASN A 245 -4.56 -8.57 -12.49
C ASN A 245 -3.80 -8.82 -13.81
N SER A 246 -3.93 -7.89 -14.78
CA SER A 246 -3.19 -7.95 -16.04
C SER A 246 -1.68 -7.86 -15.86
N LEU A 247 -1.19 -6.93 -15.02
CA LEU A 247 0.25 -6.83 -14.74
C LEU A 247 0.72 -8.05 -13.97
N TYR A 248 -0.04 -8.50 -12.97
CA TYR A 248 0.28 -9.68 -12.19
C TYR A 248 0.48 -10.94 -13.04
N LYS A 249 -0.43 -11.21 -14.00
CA LYS A 249 -0.27 -12.34 -14.93
C LYS A 249 0.98 -12.20 -15.82
N LYS A 250 1.43 -11.00 -16.14
CA LYS A 250 2.72 -10.79 -16.82
C LYS A 250 3.89 -11.06 -15.88
N MET A 251 3.83 -10.60 -14.62
CA MET A 251 4.86 -10.88 -13.60
C MET A 251 5.06 -12.38 -13.41
N LEU A 252 3.98 -13.17 -13.35
CA LEU A 252 4.06 -14.63 -13.28
C LEU A 252 4.78 -15.24 -14.49
N ARG A 253 4.47 -14.77 -15.71
CA ARG A 253 5.12 -15.24 -16.94
C ARG A 253 6.61 -14.88 -16.99
N GLU A 254 7.00 -13.71 -16.49
CA GLU A 254 8.43 -13.35 -16.38
C GLU A 254 9.13 -14.19 -15.31
N TYR A 255 8.46 -14.44 -14.18
CA TYR A 255 8.99 -15.33 -13.15
C TYR A 255 9.20 -16.77 -13.66
N GLU A 256 8.27 -17.33 -14.43
CA GLU A 256 8.38 -18.66 -15.04
C GLU A 256 9.59 -18.80 -15.97
N LYS A 257 10.05 -17.71 -16.58
CA LYS A 257 11.24 -17.68 -17.45
C LYS A 257 12.54 -17.48 -16.65
N SER A 258 12.44 -17.00 -15.41
CA SER A 258 13.60 -16.64 -14.61
C SER A 258 14.34 -17.88 -14.11
N THR A 259 15.66 -17.89 -14.27
CA THR A 259 16.54 -18.90 -13.66
C THR A 259 17.15 -18.42 -12.34
N ASN A 260 16.86 -17.19 -11.91
CA ASN A 260 17.35 -16.63 -10.65
C ASN A 260 16.40 -17.07 -9.51
N PRO A 261 16.83 -17.92 -8.56
CA PRO A 261 15.99 -18.30 -7.44
C PRO A 261 15.61 -17.09 -6.56
N PHE A 262 16.47 -16.07 -6.48
CA PHE A 262 16.25 -14.82 -5.75
C PHE A 262 15.60 -13.74 -6.62
N TYR A 263 14.66 -14.12 -7.47
CA TYR A 263 13.89 -13.16 -8.26
C TYR A 263 12.84 -12.49 -7.37
N HIS A 264 13.01 -11.19 -7.16
CA HIS A 264 12.16 -10.36 -6.32
C HIS A 264 11.04 -9.71 -7.15
N TYR A 265 9.90 -9.36 -6.54
CA TYR A 265 8.76 -8.77 -7.27
C TYR A 265 9.12 -7.42 -7.89
N GLU A 266 10.04 -6.69 -7.27
CA GLU A 266 10.61 -5.43 -7.73
C GLU A 266 11.34 -5.62 -9.07
N TYR A 267 12.05 -6.73 -9.25
CA TYR A 267 12.70 -7.05 -10.53
C TYR A 267 11.66 -7.33 -11.62
N ALA A 268 10.56 -8.02 -11.28
CA ALA A 268 9.46 -8.23 -12.21
C ALA A 268 8.79 -6.90 -12.60
N LEU A 269 8.63 -5.96 -11.65
CA LEU A 269 8.13 -4.62 -11.95
C LEU A 269 9.07 -3.84 -12.87
N GLU A 270 10.38 -3.82 -12.58
CA GLU A 270 11.39 -3.16 -13.42
C GLU A 270 11.41 -3.71 -14.84
N ASP A 271 11.44 -5.05 -14.99
CA ASP A 271 11.50 -5.69 -16.29
C ASP A 271 10.28 -5.40 -17.14
N LEU A 272 9.09 -5.41 -16.52
CA LEU A 272 7.84 -5.12 -17.22
C LEU A 272 7.63 -3.62 -17.47
N ALA A 273 8.20 -2.74 -16.67
CA ALA A 273 8.05 -1.29 -16.83
C ALA A 273 8.64 -0.75 -18.14
N LYS A 274 9.47 -1.55 -18.83
CA LYS A 274 10.00 -1.26 -20.18
C LYS A 274 8.91 -1.23 -21.25
N GLU A 275 7.85 -2.02 -21.08
CA GLU A 275 6.78 -2.21 -22.08
C GLU A 275 5.37 -1.98 -21.50
N HIS A 276 5.25 -1.85 -20.17
CA HIS A 276 4.01 -1.66 -19.44
C HIS A 276 4.13 -0.42 -18.55
N ASN A 277 3.07 0.38 -18.48
CA ASN A 277 3.10 1.58 -17.64
C ASN A 277 2.89 1.20 -16.17
N VAL A 278 3.96 1.25 -15.38
CA VAL A 278 3.95 1.13 -13.92
C VAL A 278 4.19 2.54 -13.36
N GLY A 279 3.10 3.20 -12.98
CA GLY A 279 3.17 4.59 -12.51
C GLY A 279 3.90 4.73 -11.17
N ILE A 280 4.35 5.94 -10.87
CA ILE A 280 4.86 6.29 -9.53
C ILE A 280 3.94 7.32 -8.86
N ILE A 281 3.72 7.15 -7.56
CA ILE A 281 3.08 8.15 -6.71
C ILE A 281 4.07 8.50 -5.62
N LYS A 282 4.65 9.71 -5.69
CA LYS A 282 5.55 10.19 -4.64
C LYS A 282 4.76 10.91 -3.56
N LEU A 283 4.96 10.49 -2.31
CA LEU A 283 4.43 11.12 -1.11
C LEU A 283 5.53 11.99 -0.50
N GLU A 284 5.34 13.31 -0.51
CA GLU A 284 6.26 14.28 0.09
C GLU A 284 5.98 14.39 1.59
N ASP A 285 7.03 14.53 2.42
CA ASP A 285 6.93 14.58 3.89
C ASP A 285 6.19 13.38 4.50
N PHE A 286 6.32 12.23 3.83
CA PHE A 286 5.69 10.98 4.21
C PHE A 286 6.51 10.24 5.25
N VAL A 287 5.86 9.91 6.36
CA VAL A 287 6.48 9.27 7.52
C VAL A 287 6.23 7.78 7.47
N TRP A 288 7.31 7.03 7.29
CA TRP A 288 7.28 5.58 7.28
C TRP A 288 8.64 5.01 7.65
N ALA A 289 8.67 3.71 7.88
CA ALA A 289 9.88 2.90 7.98
C ALA A 289 9.54 1.42 7.80
N ASP A 290 10.50 0.68 7.29
CA ASP A 290 10.68 -0.76 7.42
C ASP A 290 11.41 -1.11 8.74
N ILE A 291 11.26 -2.35 9.21
CA ILE A 291 11.89 -2.86 10.42
C ILE A 291 12.44 -4.26 10.19
N ASP A 292 13.72 -4.36 9.83
CA ASP A 292 14.39 -5.64 9.54
C ASP A 292 15.37 -6.08 10.62
N ASN A 293 15.92 -5.13 11.38
CA ASN A 293 16.89 -5.41 12.43
C ASN A 293 16.68 -4.56 13.70
N ALA A 294 17.49 -4.82 14.73
CA ALA A 294 17.39 -4.13 16.02
C ALA A 294 17.73 -2.62 15.93
N GLU A 295 18.58 -2.23 14.98
CA GLU A 295 18.91 -0.82 14.74
C GLU A 295 17.71 -0.08 14.14
N ASP A 296 16.94 -0.72 13.26
CA ASP A 296 15.68 -0.16 12.73
C ASP A 296 14.66 0.05 13.83
N ILE A 297 14.49 -0.92 14.74
CA ILE A 297 13.59 -0.77 15.88
C ILE A 297 13.96 0.48 16.70
N LYS A 298 15.25 0.69 16.96
CA LYS A 298 15.74 1.86 17.69
C LYS A 298 15.44 3.14 16.93
N ARG A 299 15.80 3.20 15.64
CA ARG A 299 15.54 4.33 14.74
C ARG A 299 14.06 4.68 14.70
N VAL A 300 13.20 3.69 14.52
CA VAL A 300 11.74 3.87 14.50
C VAL A 300 11.23 4.45 15.80
N LYS A 301 11.63 3.88 16.95
CA LYS A 301 11.23 4.39 18.27
C LYS A 301 11.64 5.84 18.53
N GLU A 302 12.85 6.21 18.11
CA GLU A 302 13.42 7.54 18.38
C GLU A 302 12.96 8.61 17.39
N LYS A 303 12.78 8.27 16.11
CA LYS A 303 12.58 9.25 15.03
C LYS A 303 11.23 9.17 14.34
N VAL A 304 10.66 7.96 14.17
CA VAL A 304 9.46 7.75 13.34
C VAL A 304 8.20 7.78 14.20
N LEU A 305 8.16 7.00 15.29
CA LEU A 305 6.98 6.92 16.16
C LEU A 305 6.55 8.25 16.78
N PRO A 306 7.45 9.15 17.23
CA PRO A 306 7.02 10.44 17.77
C PRO A 306 6.25 11.29 16.76
N ILE A 307 6.62 11.19 15.47
CA ILE A 307 5.96 11.93 14.39
C ILE A 307 4.62 11.27 14.03
N LEU A 308 4.58 9.93 13.91
CA LEU A 308 3.33 9.22 13.69
C LEU A 308 2.31 9.49 14.81
N LYS A 309 2.77 9.56 16.07
CA LYS A 309 1.94 9.94 17.22
C LYS A 309 1.42 11.38 17.12
N SER A 310 2.26 12.33 16.71
CA SER A 310 1.81 13.72 16.57
C SER A 310 0.84 13.94 15.41
N ARG A 311 0.75 12.96 14.49
CA ARG A 311 -0.17 12.92 13.35
C ARG A 311 -1.40 12.02 13.59
N ASP A 312 -1.61 11.52 14.80
CA ASP A 312 -2.72 10.62 15.19
C ASP A 312 -2.79 9.31 14.37
N GLU A 313 -1.63 8.78 13.96
CA GLU A 313 -1.53 7.57 13.12
C GLU A 313 -1.39 6.26 13.91
N ILE A 314 -1.02 6.34 15.20
CA ILE A 314 -0.75 5.22 16.15
C ILE A 314 -0.93 5.62 17.62
#